data_AF-A0A4U9UGD6-F1
#
_entry.id   AF-A0A4U9UGD6-F1
#
_cell.length_a   1.000
_cell.length_b   1.000
_cell.length_c   1.000
_cell.angle_alpha   90.00
_cell.angle_beta   90.00
_cell.angle_gamma   90.00
#
_symmetry.space_group_name_H-M   'P 1'
#
loop_
_entity.id
_entity.type
_entity.pdbx_description
1 polymer ?
#
loop_
_entity_poly.entity_id
_entity_poly.type
_entity_poly.pdbx_seq_one_letter_code
_entity_poly.pdbx_strand_id
1 'polypeptide(L)' 'MGDDTYTFRDATGTLTVEIDRKRWNGQTITPKDKVQLEGKVDKDWSNVEVDVKNIKKLP' A
#
# COMPACT_ATOMS: atom_id res chain seq x y z
N MET A 1 -5.00 11.16 -14.45
CA MET A 1 -3.92 10.18 -14.24
C MET A 1 -3.80 10.11 -12.74
N GLY A 2 -4.57 9.20 -12.13
CA GLY A 2 -4.65 9.08 -10.68
C GLY A 2 -3.68 7.99 -10.33
N ASP A 3 -2.51 8.39 -9.86
CA ASP A 3 -1.41 7.49 -9.57
C ASP A 3 -1.90 6.45 -8.55
N ASP A 4 -1.76 5.17 -8.89
CA ASP A 4 -2.04 4.03 -8.00
C ASP A 4 -1.05 4.02 -6.80
N THR A 5 -0.39 5.13 -6.52
CA THR A 5 0.64 5.32 -5.50
C THR A 5 0.03 5.96 -4.25
N TYR A 6 0.30 5.35 -3.10
CA TYR A 6 -0.21 5.76 -1.80
C TYR A 6 0.94 5.82 -0.78
N THR A 7 0.75 6.58 0.29
CA THR A 7 1.67 6.56 1.43
C THR A 7 1.10 5.64 2.52
N PHE A 8 1.84 4.57 2.82
CA PHE A 8 1.59 3.72 3.98
C PHE A 8 2.36 4.25 5.18
N ARG A 9 1.76 4.19 6.38
CA ARG A 9 2.40 4.64 7.62
C ARG A 9 2.22 3.59 8.72
N ASP A 10 3.31 3.30 9.40
CA ASP A 10 3.31 2.50 10.62
C ASP A 10 4.05 3.22 11.76
N ALA A 11 4.35 2.50 12.85
CA ALA A 11 5.06 3.05 14.00
C ALA A 11 6.54 3.38 13.72
N THR A 12 7.11 2.82 12.65
CA THR A 12 8.53 2.96 12.28
C THR A 12 8.75 4.10 11.29
N GLY A 13 7.75 4.41 10.46
CA GLY A 13 7.84 5.50 9.50
C GLY A 13 6.76 5.46 8.44
N THR A 14 7.11 5.97 7.27
CA THR A 14 6.24 6.01 6.09
C THR A 14 6.92 5.37 4.90
N LEU A 15 6.14 4.73 4.04
CA LEU A 15 6.59 4.04 2.85
C LEU A 15 5.66 4.34 1.67
N THR A 16 6.22 4.45 0.48
CA THR A 16 5.43 4.57 -0.75
C THR A 16 5.02 3.19 -1.22
N VAL A 17 3.73 3.02 -1.54
CA VAL A 17 3.17 1.74 -2.00
C VAL A 17 2.35 1.96 -3.25
N GLU A 18 2.46 1.06 -4.21
CA GLU A 18 1.62 1.02 -5.40
C GLU A 18 0.51 -0.02 -5.23
N ILE A 19 -0.73 0.42 -5.37
CA ILE A 19 -1.94 -0.37 -5.22
C ILE A 19 -2.80 -0.18 -6.47
N ASP A 20 -2.67 -1.11 -7.42
CA ASP A 20 -3.60 -1.19 -8.55
C ASP A 20 -5.05 -1.21 -8.06
N ARG A 21 -5.95 -0.52 -8.78
CA ARG A 21 -7.40 -0.54 -8.49
C ARG A 21 -8.00 -1.95 -8.27
N LYS A 22 -7.48 -2.97 -8.98
CA LYS A 22 -7.95 -4.36 -8.87
C LYS A 22 -7.71 -4.98 -7.48
N ARG A 23 -6.77 -4.44 -6.69
CA ARG A 23 -6.41 -4.99 -5.36
C ARG A 23 -7.42 -4.67 -4.28
N TRP A 24 -8.21 -3.62 -4.46
CA TRP A 24 -9.24 -3.24 -3.50
C TRP A 24 -10.38 -4.25 -3.41
N ASN A 25 -10.65 -5.03 -4.48
CA ASN A 25 -11.69 -6.08 -4.47
C ASN A 25 -13.05 -5.62 -3.89
N GLY A 26 -13.45 -4.37 -4.15
CA GLY A 26 -14.69 -3.78 -3.62
C GLY A 26 -14.64 -3.32 -2.16
N GLN A 27 -13.51 -3.49 -1.47
CA GLN A 27 -13.31 -2.97 -0.12
C GLN A 27 -13.12 -1.45 -0.14
N THR A 28 -13.79 -0.78 0.79
CA THR A 28 -13.54 0.64 1.07
C THR A 28 -12.60 0.74 2.26
N ILE A 29 -11.41 1.27 2.02
CA ILE A 29 -10.39 1.52 3.03
C ILE A 29 -10.18 3.04 3.13
N THR A 30 -10.11 3.52 4.37
CA THR A 30 -9.87 4.91 4.71
C THR A 30 -8.54 5.05 5.45
N PRO A 31 -7.95 6.26 5.54
CA PRO A 31 -6.73 6.47 6.32
C PRO A 31 -6.83 6.14 7.82
N LYS A 32 -8.04 5.90 8.36
CA LYS A 32 -8.25 5.49 9.75
C LYS A 32 -8.21 3.97 9.94
N ASP A 33 -8.30 3.21 8.85
CA ASP A 33 -8.34 1.77 8.90
C ASP A 33 -6.92 1.21 9.03
N LYS A 34 -6.74 0.23 9.91
CA LYS A 34 -5.52 -0.57 9.93
C LYS A 34 -5.61 -1.62 8.84
N VAL A 35 -4.56 -1.74 8.05
CA VAL A 35 -4.49 -2.69 6.94
C VAL A 35 -3.15 -3.41 6.94
N GLN A 36 -3.16 -4.65 6.48
CA GLN A 36 -1.97 -5.41 6.14
C GLN A 36 -1.83 -5.41 4.62
N LEU A 37 -0.67 -4.98 4.14
CA LEU A 37 -0.30 -4.98 2.73
C LEU A 37 0.73 -6.09 2.49
N GLU A 38 0.50 -6.91 1.47
CA GLU A 38 1.45 -7.93 1.03
C GLU A 38 1.79 -7.68 -0.43
N GLY A 39 3.07 -7.61 -0.73
CA GLY A 39 3.54 -7.19 -2.05
C GLY A 39 5.02 -7.48 -2.27
N LYS A 40 5.49 -7.09 -3.45
CA LYS A 40 6.90 -7.17 -3.80
C LYS A 40 7.57 -5.88 -3.37
N VAL A 41 8.70 -5.99 -2.68
CA VAL A 41 9.55 -4.84 -2.39
C VAL A 41 10.42 -4.60 -3.61
N ASP A 42 10.24 -3.46 -4.25
CA ASP A 42 11.14 -2.97 -5.27
C ASP A 42 11.98 -1.85 -4.66
N LYS A 43 13.28 -2.12 -4.56
CA LYS A 43 14.24 -1.23 -3.94
C LYS A 43 15.22 -0.75 -5.00
N ASP A 44 15.08 0.50 -5.36
CA ASP A 44 16.12 1.24 -6.07
C ASP A 44 17.07 1.91 -5.07
N TRP A 45 18.23 2.34 -5.54
CA TRP A 45 19.29 2.89 -4.68
C TRP A 45 18.84 4.09 -3.82
N SER A 46 17.78 4.80 -4.25
CA SER A 46 17.25 6.00 -3.62
C SER A 46 15.78 5.91 -3.18
N ASN A 47 15.05 4.85 -3.56
CA ASN A 47 13.62 4.73 -3.25
C ASN A 47 13.27 3.28 -2.90
N VAL A 48 12.41 3.11 -1.90
CA VAL A 48 11.83 1.83 -1.54
C VAL A 48 10.34 1.93 -1.82
N GLU A 49 9.87 1.12 -2.76
CA GLU A 49 8.48 1.05 -3.15
C GLU A 49 7.97 -0.36 -2.94
N VAL A 50 6.70 -0.47 -2.53
CA VAL A 50 6.04 -1.77 -2.38
C VAL A 50 4.91 -1.87 -3.36
N ASP A 51 5.05 -2.84 -4.23
CA ASP A 51 4.17 -3.15 -5.33
C ASP A 51 3.14 -4.18 -4.83
N VAL A 52 1.98 -3.69 -4.39
CA VAL A 52 1.00 -4.41 -3.56
C VAL A 52 0.21 -5.43 -4.38
N LYS A 53 0.20 -6.68 -3.91
CA LYS A 53 -0.52 -7.79 -4.55
C LYS A 53 -1.76 -8.21 -3.77
N ASN A 54 -1.81 -7.95 -2.46
CA ASN A 54 -2.95 -8.25 -1.60
C ASN A 54 -3.14 -7.20 -0.50
N ILE A 55 -4.40 -6.89 -0.18
CA ILE A 55 -4.79 -5.94 0.87
C ILE A 55 -5.82 -6.59 1.77
N LYS A 56 -5.54 -6.54 3.08
CA LYS A 56 -6.45 -7.03 4.11
C LYS A 56 -6.70 -5.96 5.15
N LYS A 57 -7.97 -5.59 5.33
CA LYS A 57 -8.40 -4.77 6.46
C LYS A 57 -8.29 -5.56 7.76
N LEU A 58 -7.64 -4.97 8.76
CA LEU A 58 -7.52 -5.54 10.09
C LEU A 58 -8.71 -5.08 10.96
N PRO A 59 -9.17 -5.91 11.91
CA PRO A 59 -10.21 -5.54 12.87
C PRO A 59 -9.76 -4.45 13.85
#